data_AF-A0A7C1Z293-F1
#
_entry.id   AF-A0A7C1Z293-F1
#
_cell.length_a   1.000
_cell.length_b   1.000
_cell.length_c   1.000
_cell.angle_alpha   90.00
_cell.angle_beta   90.00
_cell.angle_gamma   90.00
#
_symmetry.space_group_name_H-M   'P 1'
#
loop_
_entity.id
_entity.type
_entity.pdbx_description
1 polymer ?
#
loop_
_entity_poly.entity_id
_entity_poly.type
_entity_poly.pdbx_seq_one_letter_code
_entity_poly.pdbx_strand_id
1 'polypeptide(L)'
;MEVYLNRNIKEIITEFPKIEEILDEYSIGCGTCGEGLCLLKDILEIHYLEDNLETELMLKISQVIYPDKKIIFPKRKRKSKGQKEFNYSPPMKKMVDEHVLIKRWLVLIPKVIENIDLETEEGLEIINQGISFIRNYADKYHHAKEVDETFKYFNENLDIIKVIRNDHVKVRDHVKAMLRAIEDKDRDALAEHLRAYSEILPEHIKKEDEILYPWMDRNLSINQVGQLLSRFNEIDEEYGEAPKNHRDFIEKLENQYL
;
A
#
# COMPACT_ATOMS: atom_id res chain seq x y z
N MET A 1 -8.70 25.74 13.66
CA MET A 1 -8.79 24.43 12.97
C MET A 1 -8.61 24.52 11.48
N GLU A 2 -9.19 25.48 10.77
CA GLU A 2 -9.05 25.61 9.29
C GLU A 2 -7.60 25.62 8.79
N VAL A 3 -6.71 26.32 9.49
CA VAL A 3 -5.26 26.29 9.20
C VAL A 3 -4.70 24.87 9.30
N TYR A 4 -4.98 24.16 10.39
CA TYR A 4 -4.47 22.79 10.62
C TYR A 4 -5.11 21.74 9.69
N LEU A 5 -6.35 21.94 9.26
CA LEU A 5 -6.99 21.07 8.26
C LEU A 5 -6.25 21.07 6.92
N ASN A 6 -5.60 22.18 6.57
CA ASN A 6 -4.83 22.33 5.34
C ASN A 6 -3.32 22.19 5.56
N ARG A 7 -2.90 21.62 6.69
CA ARG A 7 -1.48 21.33 6.99
C ARG A 7 -1.19 19.84 6.88
N ASN A 8 0.06 19.58 6.56
CA ASN A 8 0.65 18.26 6.48
C ASN A 8 0.62 17.55 7.84
N ILE A 9 0.24 16.27 7.85
CA ILE A 9 0.05 15.56 9.12
C ILE A 9 1.34 15.40 9.94
N LYS A 10 2.50 15.22 9.29
CA LYS A 10 3.78 15.11 10.02
C LYS A 10 4.16 16.40 10.70
N GLU A 11 3.90 17.54 10.07
CA GLU A 11 4.14 18.84 10.72
C GLU A 11 3.25 19.00 11.95
N ILE A 12 1.99 18.57 11.85
CA ILE A 12 1.03 18.63 12.96
C ILE A 12 1.48 17.71 14.10
N ILE A 13 1.88 16.47 13.80
CA ILE A 13 2.37 15.51 14.80
C ILE A 13 3.69 16.01 15.43
N THR A 14 4.59 16.61 14.64
CA THR A 14 5.84 17.18 15.17
C THR A 14 5.56 18.31 16.16
N GLU A 15 4.59 19.18 15.87
CA GLU A 15 4.17 20.27 16.75
C GLU A 15 3.38 19.74 17.96
N PHE A 16 2.59 18.69 17.78
CA PHE A 16 1.70 18.10 18.78
C PHE A 16 1.78 16.56 18.77
N PRO A 17 2.80 15.95 19.40
CA PRO A 17 3.04 14.50 19.32
C PRO A 17 1.85 13.63 19.72
N LYS A 18 1.06 14.09 20.70
CA LYS A 18 -0.16 13.39 21.17
C LYS A 18 -1.22 13.17 20.08
N ILE A 19 -1.17 13.91 18.97
CA ILE A 19 -2.11 13.72 17.85
C ILE A 19 -1.88 12.36 17.18
N GLU A 20 -0.66 11.84 17.16
CA GLU A 20 -0.37 10.50 16.64
C GLU A 20 -1.13 9.43 17.43
N GLU A 21 -1.00 9.42 18.75
CA GLU A 21 -1.72 8.50 19.64
C GLU A 21 -3.24 8.60 19.44
N ILE A 22 -3.76 9.82 19.28
CA ILE A 22 -5.18 10.05 19.02
C ILE A 22 -5.60 9.45 17.68
N LEU A 23 -4.79 9.55 16.62
CA LEU A 23 -5.13 8.96 15.32
C LEU A 23 -5.09 7.43 15.37
N ASP A 24 -4.13 6.86 16.09
CA ASP A 24 -4.00 5.42 16.28
C ASP A 24 -5.20 4.80 17.01
N GLU A 25 -5.80 5.52 17.97
CA GLU A 25 -7.06 5.11 18.63
C GLU A 25 -8.20 4.86 17.62
N TYR A 26 -8.18 5.52 16.47
CA TYR A 26 -9.18 5.39 15.40
C TYR A 26 -8.67 4.54 14.23
N SER A 27 -7.57 3.79 14.41
CA SER A 27 -6.92 2.98 13.37
C SER A 27 -6.43 3.82 12.16
N ILE A 28 -6.03 5.07 12.40
CA ILE A 28 -5.45 5.97 11.40
C ILE A 28 -3.94 6.05 11.63
N GLY A 29 -3.19 5.11 11.05
CA GLY A 29 -1.73 5.00 11.20
C GLY A 29 -0.94 6.01 10.37
N CYS A 30 -1.16 7.31 10.54
CA CYS A 30 -0.43 8.34 9.80
C CYS A 30 0.97 8.62 10.36
N GLY A 31 1.23 8.29 11.63
CA GLY A 31 2.52 8.56 12.29
C GLY A 31 3.66 7.69 11.76
N THR A 32 3.39 6.43 11.45
CA THR A 32 4.36 5.50 10.87
C THR A 32 4.60 5.73 9.38
N CYS A 33 3.85 6.62 8.72
CA CYS A 33 3.95 6.84 7.29
C CYS A 33 5.29 7.49 6.91
N GLY A 34 6.12 6.79 6.13
CA GLY A 34 7.43 7.28 5.69
C GLY A 34 7.39 8.59 4.89
N GLU A 35 6.28 8.88 4.20
CA GLU A 35 6.10 10.10 3.40
C GLU A 35 5.49 11.24 4.22
N GLY A 36 4.33 10.97 4.81
CA GLY A 36 3.57 11.93 5.60
C GLY A 36 3.04 13.13 4.83
N LEU A 37 2.88 13.06 3.50
CA LEU A 37 2.46 14.19 2.65
C LEU A 37 1.01 14.66 2.89
N CYS A 38 0.14 13.75 3.33
CA CYS A 38 -1.30 13.98 3.40
C CYS A 38 -1.70 15.13 4.35
N LEU A 39 -2.70 15.91 3.92
CA LEU A 39 -3.31 16.93 4.76
C LEU A 39 -4.30 16.31 5.75
N LEU A 40 -4.47 16.92 6.92
CA LEU A 40 -5.41 16.42 7.93
C LEU A 40 -6.84 16.29 7.39
N LYS A 41 -7.32 17.25 6.57
CA LYS A 41 -8.66 17.15 5.96
C LYS A 41 -8.81 15.94 5.04
N ASP A 42 -7.75 15.60 4.30
CA ASP A 42 -7.78 14.52 3.33
C ASP A 42 -7.72 13.17 4.06
N ILE A 43 -6.98 13.09 5.17
CA ILE A 43 -6.98 11.91 6.07
C ILE A 43 -8.39 11.60 6.56
N LEU A 44 -9.13 12.61 7.03
CA LEU A 44 -10.52 12.44 7.51
C LEU A 44 -11.48 12.01 6.39
N GLU A 45 -11.21 12.42 5.16
CA GLU A 45 -12.00 12.04 3.99
C GLU A 45 -11.70 10.60 3.54
N ILE A 46 -10.42 10.24 3.45
CA ILE A 46 -9.96 8.97 2.91
C ILE A 46 -10.26 7.82 3.88
N HIS A 47 -9.90 7.98 5.16
CA HIS A 47 -10.11 6.95 6.18
C HIS A 47 -11.59 6.76 6.54
N TYR A 48 -12.44 7.75 6.24
CA TYR A 48 -13.90 7.69 6.33
C TYR A 48 -14.42 7.06 7.63
N LEU A 49 -14.41 7.84 8.70
CA LEU A 49 -15.02 7.45 9.98
C LEU A 49 -16.53 7.73 9.98
N GLU A 50 -17.27 7.04 10.85
CA GLU A 50 -18.66 7.40 11.14
C GLU A 50 -18.74 8.83 11.71
N ASP A 51 -19.84 9.56 11.43
CA ASP A 51 -19.96 10.99 11.78
C ASP A 51 -19.68 11.30 13.25
N ASN A 52 -20.15 10.45 14.16
CA ASN A 52 -19.93 10.58 15.60
C ASN A 52 -18.45 10.39 15.95
N LEU A 53 -17.80 9.37 15.38
CA LEU A 53 -16.38 9.07 15.61
C LEU A 53 -15.47 10.14 14.99
N GLU A 54 -15.76 10.62 13.78
CA GLU A 54 -15.04 11.73 13.17
C GLU A 54 -15.16 13.01 14.00
N THR A 55 -16.37 13.30 14.50
CA THR A 55 -16.60 14.46 15.37
C THR A 55 -15.81 14.33 16.66
N GLU A 56 -15.80 13.14 17.29
CA GLU A 56 -15.03 12.88 18.50
C GLU A 56 -13.52 13.01 18.26
N LEU A 57 -13.01 12.40 17.19
CA LEU A 57 -11.61 12.53 16.76
C LEU A 57 -11.24 14.00 16.59
N MET A 58 -12.06 14.77 15.86
CA MET A 58 -11.81 16.20 15.63
C MET A 58 -11.85 17.02 16.92
N LEU A 59 -12.72 16.68 17.87
CA LEU A 59 -12.73 17.31 19.20
C LEU A 59 -11.46 16.99 19.98
N LYS A 60 -11.01 15.73 20.00
CA LYS A 60 -9.75 15.32 20.67
C LYS A 60 -8.54 16.06 20.08
N ILE A 61 -8.40 16.07 18.74
CA ILE A 61 -7.34 16.82 18.04
C ILE A 61 -7.41 18.31 18.39
N SER A 62 -8.61 18.90 18.34
CA SER A 62 -8.80 20.32 18.63
C SER A 62 -8.44 20.69 20.06
N GLN A 63 -8.73 19.81 21.02
CA GLN A 63 -8.42 20.00 22.42
C GLN A 63 -6.90 19.96 22.69
N VAL A 64 -6.13 19.18 21.92
CA VAL A 64 -4.66 19.21 21.98
C VAL A 64 -4.11 20.52 21.44
N ILE A 65 -4.64 21.00 20.31
CA ILE A 65 -4.17 22.23 19.65
C ILE A 65 -4.61 23.49 20.42
N TYR A 66 -5.81 23.49 20.99
CA TYR A 66 -6.41 24.63 21.68
C TYR A 66 -6.99 24.21 23.04
N PRO A 67 -6.16 23.94 24.06
CA PRO A 67 -6.60 23.38 25.34
C PRO A 67 -7.64 24.25 26.07
N ASP A 68 -7.57 25.57 25.89
CA ASP A 68 -8.45 26.52 26.58
C ASP A 68 -9.69 26.93 25.77
N LYS A 69 -9.91 26.35 24.58
CA LYS A 69 -11.03 26.72 23.70
C LYS A 69 -12.01 25.57 23.51
N LYS A 70 -13.27 25.81 23.88
CA LYS A 70 -14.37 24.90 23.53
C LYS A 70 -14.74 25.07 22.06
N ILE A 71 -14.32 24.12 21.23
CA ILE A 71 -14.66 24.07 19.81
C ILE A 71 -15.90 23.21 19.61
N ILE A 72 -16.86 23.71 18.83
CA ILE A 72 -18.09 22.99 18.47
C ILE A 72 -18.06 22.76 16.96
N PHE A 73 -18.09 21.50 16.55
CA PHE A 73 -18.21 21.14 15.14
C PHE A 73 -19.69 20.94 14.77
N PRO A 74 -20.16 21.50 13.65
CA PRO A 74 -21.51 21.21 13.16
C PRO A 74 -21.60 19.73 12.81
N LYS A 75 -22.69 19.07 13.23
CA LYS A 75 -22.97 17.69 12.84
C LYS A 75 -23.10 17.63 11.31
N ARG A 76 -22.16 16.96 10.65
CA ARG A 76 -22.30 16.54 9.26
C ARG A 76 -23.17 15.28 9.22
N LYS A 77 -23.90 15.09 8.12
CA LYS A 77 -24.64 13.85 7.85
C LYS A 77 -23.89 13.11 6.74
N ARG A 78 -22.98 12.21 7.09
CA ARG A 78 -22.49 11.14 6.21
C ARG A 78 -23.37 9.90 6.43
N LYS A 79 -23.47 9.04 5.41
CA LYS A 79 -24.21 7.77 5.57
C LYS A 79 -23.37 6.84 6.45
N SER A 80 -23.93 6.35 7.55
CA SER A 80 -23.30 5.29 8.33
C SER A 80 -23.19 4.03 7.47
N LYS A 81 -21.98 3.52 7.32
CA LYS A 81 -21.75 2.12 6.95
C LYS A 81 -20.96 1.54 8.12
N GLY A 82 -21.57 0.62 8.86
CA GLY A 82 -21.00 0.04 10.07
C GLY A 82 -19.59 -0.52 9.84
N GLN A 83 -18.82 -0.60 10.92
CA GLN A 83 -17.45 -1.09 10.87
C GLN A 83 -17.35 -2.59 10.48
N LYS A 84 -16.36 -2.85 9.62
CA LYS A 84 -15.58 -4.10 9.45
C LYS A 84 -16.25 -5.31 8.77
N GLU A 85 -16.62 -5.12 7.51
CA GLU A 85 -16.25 -6.07 6.44
C GLU A 85 -16.03 -5.25 5.16
N PHE A 86 -14.81 -5.26 4.62
CA PHE A 86 -14.54 -4.59 3.34
C PHE A 86 -15.21 -5.40 2.24
N ASN A 87 -16.42 -5.01 1.85
CA ASN A 87 -17.09 -5.58 0.69
C ASN A 87 -16.58 -4.88 -0.57
N TYR A 88 -15.41 -5.30 -1.05
CA TYR A 88 -14.80 -4.78 -2.27
C TYR A 88 -15.63 -5.13 -3.51
N SER A 89 -15.73 -4.17 -4.43
CA SER A 89 -16.17 -4.49 -5.79
C SER A 89 -15.22 -5.49 -6.45
N PRO A 90 -15.69 -6.26 -7.44
CA PRO A 90 -14.87 -7.29 -8.09
C PRO A 90 -13.46 -6.85 -8.53
N PRO A 91 -13.23 -5.67 -9.16
CA PRO A 91 -11.88 -5.25 -9.52
C PRO A 91 -11.00 -4.97 -8.30
N MET A 92 -11.51 -4.28 -7.28
CA MET A 92 -10.74 -4.00 -6.05
C MET A 92 -10.40 -5.31 -5.32
N LYS A 93 -11.34 -6.25 -5.27
CA LYS A 93 -11.10 -7.58 -4.70
C LYS A 93 -9.96 -8.31 -5.42
N LYS A 94 -9.89 -8.21 -6.75
CA LYS A 94 -8.81 -8.84 -7.54
C LYS A 94 -7.43 -8.30 -7.15
N MET A 95 -7.28 -6.98 -6.99
CA MET A 95 -5.99 -6.39 -6.53
C MET A 95 -5.61 -6.86 -5.11
N VAL A 96 -6.57 -6.88 -4.18
CA VAL A 96 -6.34 -7.39 -2.81
C VAL A 96 -5.99 -8.89 -2.82
N ASP A 97 -6.62 -9.69 -3.68
CA ASP A 97 -6.33 -11.12 -3.80
C ASP A 97 -4.93 -11.36 -4.41
N GLU A 98 -4.47 -10.49 -5.34
CA GLU A 98 -3.11 -10.52 -5.89
C GLU A 98 -2.06 -10.17 -4.82
N HIS A 99 -2.36 -9.24 -3.92
CA HIS A 99 -1.51 -8.93 -2.76
C HIS A 99 -1.24 -10.12 -1.85
N VAL A 100 -2.12 -11.13 -1.80
CA VAL A 100 -1.90 -12.34 -0.99
C VAL A 100 -0.62 -13.06 -1.43
N LEU A 101 -0.39 -13.19 -2.74
CA LEU A 101 0.81 -13.85 -3.23
C LEU A 101 2.08 -13.01 -3.00
N ILE A 102 1.96 -11.69 -3.11
CA ILE A 102 3.07 -10.77 -2.80
C ILE A 102 3.43 -10.88 -1.32
N LYS A 103 2.46 -10.88 -0.40
CA LYS A 103 2.71 -11.06 1.04
C LYS A 103 3.38 -12.40 1.35
N ARG A 104 3.00 -13.49 0.68
CA ARG A 104 3.66 -14.80 0.80
C ARG A 104 5.13 -14.74 0.39
N TRP A 105 5.44 -14.07 -0.72
CA TRP A 105 6.83 -13.81 -1.10
C TRP A 105 7.60 -13.03 -0.03
N LEU A 106 7.01 -11.99 0.55
CA LEU A 106 7.66 -11.21 1.62
C LEU A 106 8.05 -12.06 2.84
N VAL A 107 7.23 -13.05 3.20
CA VAL A 107 7.51 -14.00 4.30
C VAL A 107 8.73 -14.88 3.99
N LEU A 108 8.97 -15.20 2.72
CA LEU A 108 10.10 -16.03 2.29
C LEU A 108 11.43 -15.27 2.19
N ILE A 109 11.39 -13.94 1.96
CA ILE A 109 12.60 -13.13 1.74
C ILE A 109 13.70 -13.36 2.80
N PRO A 110 13.42 -13.40 4.12
CA PRO A 110 14.45 -13.69 5.13
C PRO A 110 15.17 -15.02 4.89
N LYS A 111 14.43 -16.07 4.50
CA LYS A 111 15.01 -17.39 4.18
C LYS A 111 15.79 -17.37 2.88
N VAL A 112 15.33 -16.62 1.88
CA VAL A 112 16.10 -16.40 0.66
C VAL A 112 17.42 -15.70 0.99
N ILE A 113 17.41 -14.66 1.83
CA ILE A 113 18.62 -13.94 2.26
C ILE A 113 19.61 -14.85 2.99
N GLU A 114 19.13 -15.70 3.89
CA GLU A 114 19.97 -16.69 4.60
C GLU A 114 20.69 -17.63 3.63
N ASN A 115 20.05 -17.97 2.50
CA ASN A 115 20.50 -18.98 1.54
C ASN A 115 20.94 -18.40 0.17
N ILE A 116 21.30 -17.11 0.09
CA ILE A 116 21.82 -16.54 -1.16
C ILE A 116 23.08 -17.30 -1.60
N ASP A 117 23.01 -17.87 -2.80
CA ASP A 117 24.12 -18.49 -3.51
C ASP A 117 24.15 -17.92 -4.94
N LEU A 118 25.21 -17.16 -5.26
CA LEU A 118 25.43 -16.55 -6.57
C LEU A 118 26.50 -17.30 -7.40
N GLU A 119 27.00 -18.43 -6.88
CA GLU A 119 28.04 -19.23 -7.54
C GLU A 119 27.49 -20.45 -8.26
N THR A 120 26.38 -21.02 -7.78
CA THR A 120 25.72 -22.18 -8.41
C THR A 120 24.58 -21.77 -9.34
N GLU A 121 24.34 -22.60 -10.36
CA GLU A 121 23.21 -22.43 -11.28
C GLU A 121 21.86 -22.48 -10.54
N GLU A 122 21.72 -23.41 -9.59
CA GLU A 122 20.52 -23.57 -8.77
C GLU A 122 20.27 -22.36 -7.86
N GLY A 123 21.31 -21.83 -7.22
CA GLY A 123 21.22 -20.62 -6.40
C GLY A 123 20.79 -19.39 -7.21
N LEU A 124 21.43 -19.18 -8.37
CA LEU A 124 21.07 -18.11 -9.30
C LEU A 124 19.64 -18.26 -9.84
N GLU A 125 19.18 -19.49 -10.10
CA GLU A 125 17.83 -19.74 -10.56
C GLU A 125 16.79 -19.26 -9.53
N ILE A 126 16.96 -19.60 -8.25
CA ILE A 126 16.03 -19.16 -7.18
C ILE A 126 15.98 -17.64 -7.09
N ILE A 127 17.15 -16.97 -7.09
CA ILE A 127 17.22 -15.50 -7.02
C ILE A 127 16.56 -14.88 -8.25
N ASN A 128 16.87 -15.35 -9.45
CA ASN A 128 16.30 -14.81 -10.69
C ASN A 128 14.79 -15.03 -10.78
N GLN A 129 14.26 -16.16 -10.32
CA GLN A 129 12.81 -16.38 -10.24
C GLN A 129 12.14 -15.45 -9.22
N GLY A 130 12.77 -15.19 -8.07
CA GLY A 130 12.31 -14.20 -7.09
C GLY A 130 12.28 -12.77 -7.66
N ILE A 131 13.35 -12.34 -8.33
CA ILE A 131 13.39 -11.04 -9.00
C ILE A 131 12.38 -10.97 -10.16
N SER A 132 12.19 -12.06 -10.90
CA SER A 132 11.17 -12.17 -11.94
C SER A 132 9.77 -12.02 -11.37
N PHE A 133 9.47 -12.62 -10.21
CA PHE A 133 8.21 -12.44 -9.49
C PHE A 133 7.96 -10.96 -9.18
N ILE A 134 8.94 -10.27 -8.58
CA ILE A 134 8.81 -8.83 -8.27
C ILE A 134 8.54 -8.01 -9.54
N ARG A 135 9.30 -8.23 -10.60
CA ARG A 135 9.23 -7.41 -11.82
C ARG A 135 8.02 -7.69 -12.69
N ASN A 136 7.59 -8.94 -12.77
CA ASN A 136 6.56 -9.35 -13.74
C ASN A 136 5.20 -9.55 -13.07
N TYR A 137 5.14 -10.09 -11.85
CA TYR A 137 3.89 -10.24 -11.11
C TYR A 137 3.50 -8.97 -10.36
N ALA A 138 4.35 -8.49 -9.44
CA ALA A 138 4.00 -7.33 -8.62
C ALA A 138 4.00 -6.03 -9.45
N ASP A 139 5.03 -5.81 -10.27
CA ASP A 139 5.12 -4.54 -11.02
C ASP A 139 4.28 -4.54 -12.30
N LYS A 140 4.67 -5.29 -13.32
CA LYS A 140 4.04 -5.16 -14.64
C LYS A 140 2.61 -5.72 -14.72
N TYR A 141 2.23 -6.66 -13.87
CA TYR A 141 0.90 -7.28 -13.88
C TYR A 141 -0.06 -6.67 -12.87
N HIS A 142 0.37 -6.53 -11.61
CA HIS A 142 -0.46 -5.96 -10.56
C HIS A 142 -0.49 -4.42 -10.62
N HIS A 143 0.66 -3.72 -10.60
CA HIS A 143 0.63 -2.24 -10.69
C HIS A 143 0.08 -1.72 -12.04
N ALA A 144 0.08 -2.49 -13.13
CA ALA A 144 -0.60 -2.06 -14.36
C ALA A 144 -2.12 -1.87 -14.13
N LYS A 145 -2.76 -2.77 -13.39
CA LYS A 145 -4.17 -2.64 -13.02
C LYS A 145 -4.42 -1.43 -12.12
N GLU A 146 -3.48 -1.17 -11.22
CA GLU A 146 -3.59 -0.07 -10.29
C GLU A 146 -3.26 1.29 -10.96
N VAL A 147 -2.03 1.47 -11.40
CA VAL A 147 -1.50 2.74 -11.90
C VAL A 147 -2.02 3.06 -13.30
N ASP A 148 -1.99 2.08 -14.20
CA ASP A 148 -2.34 2.32 -15.61
C ASP A 148 -3.84 2.24 -15.85
N GLU A 149 -4.65 1.61 -15.00
CA GLU A 149 -6.10 1.52 -15.23
C GLU A 149 -6.90 2.23 -14.12
N THR A 150 -6.63 1.94 -12.85
CA THR A 150 -7.45 2.46 -11.73
C THR A 150 -7.19 3.94 -11.45
N PHE A 151 -5.93 4.37 -11.35
CA PHE A 151 -5.60 5.75 -10.95
C PHE A 151 -6.10 6.81 -11.95
N LYS A 152 -6.34 6.43 -13.21
CA LYS A 152 -6.89 7.32 -14.26
C LYS A 152 -8.29 7.86 -13.93
N TYR A 153 -9.01 7.21 -13.03
CA TYR A 153 -10.34 7.66 -12.58
C TYR A 153 -10.30 8.72 -11.47
N PHE A 154 -9.10 9.02 -10.95
CA PHE A 154 -8.92 9.91 -9.81
C PHE A 154 -7.97 11.08 -10.14
N ASN A 155 -7.99 12.12 -9.31
CA ASN A 155 -7.05 13.22 -9.45
C ASN A 155 -5.65 12.75 -9.02
N GLU A 156 -4.74 12.61 -9.98
CA GLU A 156 -3.37 12.17 -9.75
C GLU A 156 -2.56 13.06 -8.79
N ASN A 157 -3.01 14.31 -8.56
CA ASN A 157 -2.37 15.23 -7.62
C ASN A 157 -2.78 15.03 -6.16
N LEU A 158 -3.65 14.07 -5.86
CA LEU A 158 -3.97 13.69 -4.48
C LEU A 158 -2.72 13.16 -3.78
N ASP A 159 -2.47 13.62 -2.55
CA ASP A 159 -1.23 13.29 -1.84
C ASP A 159 -1.12 11.79 -1.55
N ILE A 160 -2.23 11.08 -1.30
CA ILE A 160 -2.21 9.62 -1.14
C ILE A 160 -1.73 8.90 -2.42
N ILE A 161 -2.14 9.36 -3.60
CA ILE A 161 -1.67 8.77 -4.88
C ILE A 161 -0.18 9.05 -5.08
N LYS A 162 0.30 10.25 -4.69
CA LYS A 162 1.74 10.55 -4.70
C LYS A 162 2.53 9.67 -3.73
N VAL A 163 2.01 9.43 -2.52
CA VAL A 163 2.61 8.53 -1.53
C VAL A 163 2.81 7.13 -2.12
N ILE A 164 1.76 6.56 -2.71
CA ILE A 164 1.81 5.23 -3.33
C ILE A 164 2.79 5.20 -4.51
N ARG A 165 2.78 6.21 -5.39
CA ARG A 165 3.74 6.33 -6.50
C ARG A 165 5.19 6.46 -6.01
N ASN A 166 5.43 7.19 -4.92
CA ASN A 166 6.76 7.31 -4.33
C ASN A 166 7.24 5.97 -3.79
N ASP A 167 6.37 5.22 -3.10
CA ASP A 167 6.68 3.87 -2.64
C ASP A 167 7.02 2.95 -3.82
N HIS A 168 6.26 2.99 -4.93
CA HIS A 168 6.59 2.26 -6.17
C HIS A 168 7.97 2.61 -6.73
N VAL A 169 8.34 3.89 -6.74
CA VAL A 169 9.65 4.33 -7.24
C VAL A 169 10.77 3.78 -6.36
N LYS A 170 10.65 3.89 -5.03
CA LYS A 170 11.64 3.36 -4.08
C LYS A 170 11.86 1.86 -4.25
N VAL A 171 10.78 1.08 -4.33
CA VAL A 171 10.90 -0.38 -4.45
C VAL A 171 11.49 -0.78 -5.81
N ARG A 172 11.17 -0.06 -6.90
CA ARG A 172 11.81 -0.25 -8.21
C ARG A 172 13.29 0.08 -8.19
N ASP A 173 13.71 1.09 -7.43
CA ASP A 173 15.12 1.43 -7.29
C ASP A 173 15.89 0.36 -6.51
N HIS A 174 15.30 -0.25 -5.48
CA HIS A 174 15.86 -1.43 -4.84
C HIS A 174 16.00 -2.61 -5.82
N VAL A 175 14.99 -2.86 -6.67
CA VAL A 175 15.08 -3.92 -7.69
C VAL A 175 16.20 -3.67 -8.69
N LYS A 176 16.41 -2.43 -9.13
CA LYS A 176 17.56 -2.08 -10.00
C LYS A 176 18.88 -2.38 -9.31
N ALA A 177 18.98 -2.10 -8.02
CA ALA A 177 20.19 -2.34 -7.25
C ALA A 177 20.41 -3.85 -6.99
N MET A 178 19.36 -4.64 -6.76
CA MET A 178 19.43 -6.10 -6.70
C MET A 178 19.98 -6.69 -8.00
N LEU A 179 19.53 -6.19 -9.17
CA LEU A 179 20.03 -6.66 -10.47
C LEU A 179 21.53 -6.41 -10.64
N ARG A 180 22.02 -5.21 -10.23
CA ARG A 180 23.46 -4.92 -10.23
C ARG A 180 24.22 -5.81 -9.27
N ALA A 181 23.69 -6.02 -8.06
CA ALA A 181 24.32 -6.91 -7.09
C ALA A 181 24.47 -8.35 -7.60
N ILE A 182 23.50 -8.84 -8.39
CA ILE A 182 23.61 -10.14 -9.06
C ILE A 182 24.71 -10.13 -10.13
N GLU A 183 24.79 -9.08 -10.96
CA GLU A 183 25.84 -8.92 -11.99
C GLU A 183 27.24 -8.87 -11.37
N ASP A 184 27.39 -8.14 -10.26
CA ASP A 184 28.65 -7.95 -9.54
C ASP A 184 28.98 -9.12 -8.59
N LYS A 185 28.10 -10.13 -8.49
CA LYS A 185 28.15 -11.21 -7.49
C LYS A 185 28.27 -10.71 -6.03
N ASP A 186 27.71 -9.54 -5.75
CA ASP A 186 27.69 -8.93 -4.43
C ASP A 186 26.51 -9.46 -3.61
N ARG A 187 26.78 -10.53 -2.85
CA ARG A 187 25.79 -11.15 -1.96
C ARG A 187 25.25 -10.17 -0.91
N ASP A 188 26.10 -9.32 -0.35
CA ASP A 188 25.71 -8.46 0.78
C ASP A 188 24.82 -7.32 0.31
N ALA A 189 25.15 -6.71 -0.84
CA ALA A 189 24.28 -5.72 -1.47
C ALA A 189 22.93 -6.30 -1.89
N LEU A 190 22.89 -7.54 -2.42
CA LEU A 190 21.65 -8.22 -2.75
C LEU A 190 20.79 -8.44 -1.49
N ALA A 191 21.39 -8.91 -0.41
CA ALA A 191 20.71 -9.12 0.87
C ALA A 191 20.15 -7.82 1.46
N GLU A 192 20.93 -6.74 1.40
CA GLU A 192 20.51 -5.40 1.85
C GLU A 192 19.26 -4.94 1.11
N HIS A 193 19.27 -5.00 -0.22
CA HIS A 193 18.15 -4.50 -1.01
C HIS A 193 16.92 -5.38 -0.93
N LEU A 194 17.07 -6.71 -0.83
CA LEU A 194 15.95 -7.62 -0.54
C LEU A 194 15.31 -7.30 0.81
N ARG A 195 16.11 -7.03 1.84
CA ARG A 195 15.61 -6.64 3.16
C ARG A 195 14.86 -5.30 3.09
N ALA A 196 15.46 -4.27 2.49
CA ALA A 196 14.82 -2.96 2.35
C ALA A 196 13.50 -3.04 1.57
N TYR A 197 13.45 -3.84 0.49
CA TYR A 197 12.19 -4.14 -0.21
C TYR A 197 11.16 -4.77 0.73
N SER A 198 11.54 -5.78 1.52
CA SER A 198 10.64 -6.45 2.46
C SER A 198 10.14 -5.57 3.62
N GLU A 199 10.86 -4.50 3.95
CA GLU A 199 10.48 -3.54 5.00
C GLU A 199 9.46 -2.51 4.49
N ILE A 200 9.52 -2.13 3.21
CA ILE A 200 8.62 -1.11 2.62
C ILE A 200 7.25 -1.72 2.25
N LEU A 201 7.25 -2.88 1.59
CA LEU A 201 6.04 -3.44 0.97
C LEU A 201 4.88 -3.72 1.94
N PRO A 202 5.08 -4.20 3.18
CA PRO A 202 3.97 -4.44 4.10
C PRO A 202 3.17 -3.18 4.42
N GLU A 203 3.84 -2.05 4.63
CA GLU A 203 3.18 -0.77 4.90
C GLU A 203 2.49 -0.23 3.64
N HIS A 204 3.15 -0.35 2.49
CA HIS A 204 2.60 0.02 1.18
C HIS A 204 1.29 -0.73 0.88
N ILE A 205 1.31 -2.06 0.94
CA ILE A 205 0.12 -2.89 0.70
C ILE A 205 -0.99 -2.59 1.73
N LYS A 206 -0.63 -2.30 2.98
CA LYS A 206 -1.61 -1.89 3.99
C LYS A 206 -2.30 -0.57 3.62
N LYS A 207 -1.57 0.42 3.11
CA LYS A 207 -2.15 1.68 2.62
C LYS A 207 -3.12 1.42 1.47
N GLU A 208 -2.83 0.47 0.61
CA GLU A 208 -3.71 0.13 -0.52
C GLU A 208 -4.95 -0.62 -0.06
N ASP A 209 -4.75 -1.78 0.56
CA ASP A 209 -5.81 -2.68 0.99
C ASP A 209 -6.76 -1.97 1.96
N GLU A 210 -6.26 -1.30 3.00
CA GLU A 210 -7.11 -0.84 4.10
C GLU A 210 -7.61 0.61 3.93
N ILE A 211 -6.98 1.40 3.06
CA ILE A 211 -7.21 2.85 2.99
C ILE A 211 -7.57 3.28 1.57
N LEU A 212 -6.66 3.09 0.59
CA LEU A 212 -6.81 3.60 -0.76
C LEU A 212 -7.92 2.89 -1.53
N TYR A 213 -7.89 1.55 -1.62
CA TYR A 213 -8.87 0.79 -2.39
C TYR A 213 -10.29 0.94 -1.81
N PRO A 214 -10.51 0.88 -0.49
CA PRO A 214 -11.83 1.18 0.08
C PRO A 214 -12.31 2.58 -0.27
N TRP A 215 -11.43 3.58 -0.25
CA TRP A 215 -11.79 4.95 -0.63
C TRP A 215 -12.10 5.05 -2.13
N MET A 216 -11.27 4.46 -2.99
CA MET A 216 -11.50 4.43 -4.44
C MET A 216 -12.83 3.75 -4.77
N ASP A 217 -13.09 2.59 -4.20
CA ASP A 217 -14.29 1.79 -4.46
C ASP A 217 -15.58 2.53 -4.11
N ARG A 218 -15.58 3.30 -3.01
CA ARG A 218 -16.72 4.15 -2.62
C ARG A 218 -16.96 5.33 -3.57
N ASN A 219 -15.93 5.74 -4.31
CA ASN A 219 -15.95 6.89 -5.21
C ASN A 219 -16.06 6.49 -6.69
N LEU A 220 -16.07 5.19 -7.00
CA LEU A 220 -16.36 4.68 -8.35
C LEU A 220 -17.87 4.47 -8.54
N SER A 221 -18.36 4.82 -9.72
CA SER A 221 -19.70 4.43 -10.16
C SER A 221 -19.74 2.96 -10.59
N ILE A 222 -20.94 2.36 -10.59
CA ILE A 222 -21.15 0.98 -11.05
C ILE A 222 -20.62 0.76 -12.47
N ASN A 223 -20.77 1.76 -13.35
CA ASN A 223 -20.26 1.70 -14.72
C ASN A 223 -18.72 1.67 -14.75
N GLN A 224 -18.05 2.49 -13.95
CA GLN A 224 -16.58 2.50 -13.86
C GLN A 224 -16.04 1.19 -13.27
N VAL A 225 -16.73 0.63 -12.26
CA VAL A 225 -16.41 -0.71 -11.73
C VAL A 225 -16.48 -1.77 -12.83
N GLY A 226 -17.52 -1.74 -13.67
CA GLY A 226 -17.65 -2.66 -14.81
C GLY A 226 -16.55 -2.49 -15.86
N GLN A 227 -16.18 -1.24 -16.17
CA GLN A 227 -15.08 -0.93 -17.09
C GLN A 227 -13.73 -1.44 -16.57
N LEU A 228 -13.42 -1.17 -15.30
CA LEU A 228 -12.19 -1.65 -14.66
C LEU A 228 -12.11 -3.17 -14.66
N LEU A 229 -13.21 -3.85 -14.33
CA LEU A 229 -13.24 -5.31 -14.35
C LEU A 229 -12.95 -5.87 -15.75
N SER A 230 -13.50 -5.27 -16.82
CA SER A 230 -13.19 -5.66 -18.20
C SER A 230 -11.70 -5.50 -18.49
N ARG A 231 -11.12 -4.33 -18.17
CA ARG A 231 -9.70 -4.05 -18.39
C ARG A 231 -8.79 -4.99 -17.61
N PHE A 232 -9.17 -5.35 -16.38
CA PHE A 232 -8.40 -6.29 -15.57
C PHE A 232 -8.42 -7.69 -16.18
N ASN A 233 -9.58 -8.15 -16.68
CA ASN A 233 -9.68 -9.43 -17.35
C ASN A 233 -8.86 -9.45 -18.65
N GLU A 234 -8.84 -8.35 -19.42
CA GLU A 234 -8.00 -8.23 -20.62
C GLU A 234 -6.50 -8.35 -20.26
N ILE A 235 -6.06 -7.68 -19.19
CA ILE A 235 -4.69 -7.82 -18.67
C ILE A 235 -4.43 -9.27 -18.23
N ASP A 236 -5.38 -9.94 -17.57
CA ASP A 236 -5.21 -11.33 -17.18
C ASP A 236 -5.04 -12.26 -18.38
N GLU A 237 -5.81 -12.05 -19.44
CA GLU A 237 -5.70 -12.80 -20.70
C GLU A 237 -4.35 -12.58 -21.39
N GLU A 238 -3.85 -11.33 -21.41
CA GLU A 238 -2.54 -11.00 -21.96
C GLU A 238 -1.39 -11.70 -21.22
N TYR A 239 -1.52 -11.89 -19.90
CA TYR A 239 -0.50 -12.54 -19.07
C TYR A 239 -0.64 -14.07 -19.00
N GLY A 240 -1.79 -14.63 -19.39
CA GLY A 240 -2.02 -16.07 -19.50
C GLY A 240 -1.63 -16.84 -18.24
N GLU A 241 -0.75 -17.84 -18.36
CA GLU A 241 -0.32 -18.70 -17.25
C GLU A 241 0.77 -18.05 -16.36
N ALA A 242 1.30 -16.87 -16.69
CA ALA A 242 2.39 -16.26 -15.92
C ALA A 242 2.06 -16.04 -14.42
N PRO A 243 0.86 -15.55 -14.04
CA PRO A 243 0.44 -15.46 -12.63
C PRO A 243 0.46 -16.80 -11.90
N LYS A 244 0.08 -17.88 -12.59
CA LYS A 244 0.09 -19.24 -12.02
C LYS A 244 1.51 -19.77 -11.86
N ASN A 245 2.36 -19.61 -12.87
CA ASN A 245 3.77 -20.03 -12.79
C ASN A 245 4.50 -19.36 -11.60
N HIS A 246 4.20 -18.07 -11.37
CA HIS A 246 4.69 -17.34 -10.21
C HIS A 246 4.16 -17.89 -8.89
N ARG A 247 2.88 -18.28 -8.82
CA ARG A 247 2.31 -18.96 -7.65
C ARG A 247 2.99 -20.30 -7.38
N ASP A 248 3.17 -21.12 -8.41
CA ASP A 248 3.79 -22.44 -8.30
C ASP A 248 5.24 -22.32 -7.79
N PHE A 249 5.97 -21.29 -8.24
CA PHE A 249 7.30 -20.95 -7.72
C PHE A 249 7.28 -20.62 -6.22
N ILE A 250 6.37 -19.74 -5.78
CA ILE A 250 6.25 -19.40 -4.36
C ILE A 250 5.89 -20.64 -3.53
N GLU A 251 4.94 -21.46 -3.99
CA GLU A 251 4.55 -22.71 -3.32
C GLU A 251 5.70 -23.71 -3.22
N LYS A 252 6.53 -23.83 -4.27
CA LYS A 252 7.75 -24.65 -4.22
C LYS A 252 8.72 -24.15 -3.15
N LEU A 253 8.95 -22.84 -3.06
CA LEU A 253 9.86 -22.27 -2.05
C LEU A 253 9.31 -22.39 -0.63
N GLU A 254 7.99 -22.24 -0.44
CA GLU A 254 7.35 -22.48 0.86
C GLU A 254 7.60 -23.90 1.33
N ASN A 255 7.38 -24.90 0.46
CA ASN A 255 7.66 -26.31 0.79
C ASN A 255 9.14 -26.60 1.09
N GLN A 256 10.05 -25.75 0.62
CA GLN A 256 11.48 -25.89 0.86
C GLN A 256 11.93 -25.23 2.17
N TYR A 257 11.30 -24.13 2.58
CA TYR A 257 11.80 -23.26 3.65
C TYR A 257 10.89 -23.09 4.87
N LEU A 258 9.60 -23.44 4.78
CA LEU A 258 8.60 -23.30 5.85
C LEU A 258 8.07 -24.68 6.28
#